data_AF-A0ABC9H6X8-F1
#
_entry.id   AF-A0ABC9H6X8-F1
#
_cell.length_a   1.000
_cell.length_b   1.000
_cell.length_c   1.000
_cell.angle_alpha   90.00
_cell.angle_beta   90.00
_cell.angle_gamma   90.00
#
_symmetry.space_group_name_H-M   'P 1'
#
loop_
_entity.id
_entity.type
_entity.pdbx_description
1 polymer ?
#
loop_
_entity_poly.entity_id
_entity_poly.type
_entity_poly.pdbx_seq_one_letter_code
_entity_poly.pdbx_strand_id
1 'polypeptide(L)'
;MAAAHDEAAAWSEEAARRVWGGAVPLQVHLHDADVTALPPPPPFLTLGPRIGYLPLLIPVIKAHFSNALPPGVDTVWFEYKGLPLKWYVPIGVLFDLLCADPERPWNLIVHFRGYPSEVLSPCEGEDSVKWSYMNSLKEATFIITGNSKSVMNMSQADQVALWEFVMKGNLDGYKNVSTRLKLGTFEEDGLVRTASTECQRQQSSDEPESPGSGKPCRVPVRLYVRGVQEDLEDIEDAMPVSDWENVSYINRPFEIRKVEGRSYITLEHALQTLLPEFFRSEPQHAEKLGSAAGDSDTTSSQEAEPAPASLREADIAKKAKVKLVRVQGIELGMDIPFLWVANNLKNPEYYLHICVYVGTRKQ
;
A
#
# COMPACT_ATOMS: atom_id res chain seq x y z
N MET A 1 3.76 -28.85 -18.18
CA MET A 1 3.97 -28.23 -16.84
C MET A 1 5.22 -27.35 -16.79
N ALA A 2 6.40 -27.80 -17.26
CA ALA A 2 7.60 -26.94 -17.34
C ALA A 2 7.39 -25.66 -18.17
N ALA A 3 6.83 -25.77 -19.39
CA ALA A 3 6.60 -24.61 -20.26
C ALA A 3 5.68 -23.53 -19.65
N ALA A 4 4.66 -23.92 -18.86
CA ALA A 4 3.76 -22.98 -18.21
C ALA A 4 4.41 -22.29 -16.99
N HIS A 5 5.33 -22.98 -16.31
CA HIS A 5 6.11 -22.41 -15.22
C HIS A 5 7.16 -21.42 -15.75
N ASP A 6 7.80 -21.75 -16.87
CA ASP A 6 8.77 -20.87 -17.54
C ASP A 6 8.10 -19.59 -18.07
N GLU A 7 6.88 -19.71 -18.60
CA GLU A 7 6.07 -18.57 -19.05
C GLU A 7 5.62 -17.67 -17.88
N ALA A 8 5.18 -18.26 -16.77
CA ALA A 8 4.81 -17.52 -15.55
C ALA A 8 6.01 -16.78 -14.92
N ALA A 9 7.20 -17.40 -14.94
CA ALA A 9 8.43 -16.76 -14.49
C ALA A 9 8.82 -15.59 -15.38
N ALA A 10 8.68 -15.73 -16.71
CA ALA A 10 8.94 -14.65 -17.66
C ALA A 10 8.00 -13.45 -17.47
N TRP A 11 6.70 -13.70 -17.23
CA TRP A 11 5.75 -12.62 -16.92
C TRP A 11 6.05 -11.94 -15.59
N SER A 12 6.50 -12.71 -14.59
CA SER A 12 6.88 -12.16 -13.29
C SER A 12 8.12 -11.25 -13.40
N GLU A 13 9.08 -11.64 -14.22
CA GLU A 13 10.25 -10.81 -14.52
C GLU A 13 9.89 -9.53 -15.28
N GLU A 14 9.00 -9.62 -16.27
CA GLU A 14 8.53 -8.44 -17.00
C GLU A 14 7.74 -7.50 -16.08
N ALA A 15 6.88 -8.03 -15.21
CA ALA A 15 6.18 -7.23 -14.21
C ALA A 15 7.15 -6.48 -13.30
N ALA A 16 8.19 -7.15 -12.79
CA ALA A 16 9.23 -6.50 -11.99
C ALA A 16 9.95 -5.39 -12.78
N ARG A 17 10.28 -5.63 -14.06
CA ARG A 17 10.89 -4.61 -14.93
C ARG A 17 9.99 -3.39 -15.12
N ARG A 18 8.68 -3.59 -15.28
CA ARG A 18 7.68 -2.51 -15.40
C ARG A 18 7.53 -1.72 -14.11
N VAL A 19 7.53 -2.38 -12.96
CA VAL A 19 7.48 -1.71 -11.64
C VAL A 19 8.71 -0.83 -11.44
N TRP A 20 9.90 -1.36 -11.73
CA TRP A 20 11.16 -0.63 -11.57
C TRP A 20 11.34 0.50 -12.59
N GLY A 21 10.84 0.33 -13.82
CA GLY A 21 10.82 1.36 -14.85
C GLY A 21 9.66 2.35 -14.73
N GLY A 22 8.76 2.16 -13.75
CA GLY A 22 7.60 3.02 -13.55
C GLY A 22 8.00 4.42 -13.09
N ALA A 23 7.54 5.45 -13.79
CA ALA A 23 7.80 6.84 -13.45
C ALA A 23 6.52 7.69 -13.50
N VAL A 24 6.52 8.78 -12.72
CA VAL A 24 5.48 9.81 -12.71
C VAL A 24 6.10 11.09 -13.29
N PRO A 25 5.50 11.71 -14.32
CA PRO A 25 5.95 13.00 -14.79
C PRO A 25 5.67 14.05 -13.71
N LEU A 26 6.71 14.69 -13.19
CA LEU A 26 6.63 15.70 -12.14
C LEU A 26 6.87 17.09 -12.73
N GLN A 27 6.05 18.04 -12.30
CA GLN A 27 6.24 19.45 -12.53
C GLN A 27 6.32 20.17 -11.18
N VAL A 28 7.53 20.57 -10.81
CA VAL A 28 7.83 21.15 -9.50
C VAL A 28 7.95 22.67 -9.62
N HIS A 29 7.08 23.40 -8.94
CA HIS A 29 7.09 24.85 -8.83
C HIS A 29 7.76 25.27 -7.52
N LEU A 30 8.54 26.35 -7.56
CA LEU A 30 9.01 27.00 -6.34
C LEU A 30 7.85 27.79 -5.72
N HIS A 31 7.64 27.65 -4.41
CA HIS A 31 6.60 28.41 -3.72
C HIS A 31 6.85 29.93 -3.81
N ASP A 32 5.79 30.71 -4.05
CA ASP A 32 5.89 32.16 -4.30
C ASP A 32 6.58 32.93 -3.17
N ALA A 33 6.41 32.51 -1.91
CA ALA A 33 7.08 33.15 -0.78
C ALA A 33 8.61 32.93 -0.75
N ASP A 34 9.10 31.92 -1.46
CA ASP A 34 10.51 31.57 -1.57
C ASP A 34 11.15 32.12 -2.86
N VAL A 35 10.39 32.79 -3.73
CA VAL A 35 10.91 33.37 -4.98
C VAL A 35 11.55 34.74 -4.70
N THR A 36 12.85 34.84 -4.93
CA THR A 36 13.58 36.12 -4.85
C THR A 36 13.97 36.71 -6.21
N ALA A 37 13.81 35.95 -7.29
CA ALA A 37 14.14 36.37 -8.65
C ALA A 37 12.94 36.96 -9.40
N LEU A 38 13.20 37.95 -10.25
CA LEU A 38 12.23 38.52 -11.21
C LEU A 38 12.84 38.45 -12.63
N PRO A 39 12.22 37.72 -13.59
CA PRO A 39 10.97 36.95 -13.49
C PRO A 39 11.09 35.68 -12.61
N PRO A 40 9.96 35.11 -12.15
CA PRO A 40 9.98 33.87 -11.38
C PRO A 40 10.64 32.72 -12.18
N PRO A 41 11.35 31.80 -11.50
CA PRO A 41 12.04 30.71 -12.17
C PRO A 41 11.05 29.75 -12.86
N PRO A 42 11.40 29.18 -14.02
CA PRO A 42 10.57 28.19 -14.67
C PRO A 42 10.45 26.92 -13.80
N PRO A 43 9.31 26.20 -13.87
CA PRO A 43 9.12 24.98 -13.12
C PRO A 43 10.16 23.92 -13.52
N PHE A 44 10.56 23.10 -12.56
CA PHE A 44 11.46 21.99 -12.78
C PHE A 44 10.66 20.76 -13.24
N LEU A 45 10.96 20.25 -14.43
CA LEU A 45 10.32 19.09 -15.03
C LEU A 45 11.23 17.87 -14.92
N THR A 46 10.74 16.78 -14.35
CA THR A 46 11.49 15.52 -14.27
C THR A 46 10.58 14.30 -14.23
N LEU A 47 11.14 13.11 -14.47
CA LEU A 47 10.45 11.85 -14.24
C LEU A 47 10.83 11.31 -12.87
N GLY A 48 9.88 11.33 -11.93
CA GLY A 48 10.04 10.77 -10.59
C GLY A 48 9.81 9.24 -10.59
N PRO A 49 10.78 8.41 -10.19
CA PRO A 49 10.56 6.97 -10.10
C PRO A 49 9.43 6.62 -9.12
N ARG A 50 8.47 5.76 -9.51
CA ARG A 50 7.32 5.39 -8.66
C ARG A 50 7.75 4.76 -7.34
N ILE A 51 8.79 3.93 -7.39
CA ILE A 51 9.40 3.26 -6.22
C ILE A 51 10.38 4.16 -5.46
N GLY A 52 10.67 5.36 -5.96
CA GLY A 52 11.56 6.33 -5.32
C GLY A 52 10.82 7.21 -4.31
N TYR A 53 11.58 8.08 -3.63
CA TYR A 53 11.06 9.03 -2.64
C TYR A 53 11.38 10.47 -3.06
N LEU A 54 10.48 11.40 -2.74
CA LEU A 54 10.61 12.81 -3.11
C LEU A 54 11.93 13.46 -2.64
N PRO A 55 12.45 13.20 -1.43
CA PRO A 55 13.69 13.86 -0.99
C PRO A 55 14.91 13.52 -1.84
N LEU A 56 14.89 12.41 -2.57
CA LEU A 56 16.00 12.03 -3.45
C LEU A 56 16.16 12.97 -4.64
N LEU A 57 15.12 13.74 -4.97
CA LEU A 57 15.14 14.73 -6.04
C LEU A 57 15.64 16.10 -5.56
N ILE A 58 15.74 16.32 -4.23
CA ILE A 58 16.12 17.62 -3.64
C ILE A 58 17.45 18.15 -4.17
N PRO A 59 18.54 17.36 -4.31
CA PRO A 59 19.81 17.90 -4.79
C PRO A 59 19.72 18.52 -6.18
N VAL A 60 18.96 17.90 -7.09
CA VAL A 60 18.77 18.37 -8.46
C VAL A 60 17.80 19.56 -8.51
N ILE A 61 16.71 19.49 -7.75
CA ILE A 61 15.72 20.58 -7.63
C ILE A 61 16.37 21.83 -7.04
N LYS A 62 17.16 21.68 -5.97
CA LYS A 62 17.89 22.77 -5.33
C LYS A 62 18.91 23.40 -6.27
N ALA A 63 19.62 22.59 -7.07
CA ALA A 63 20.55 23.12 -8.07
C ALA A 63 19.81 24.00 -9.10
N HIS A 64 18.64 23.57 -9.59
CA HIS A 64 17.82 24.32 -10.54
C HIS A 64 17.32 25.66 -9.98
N PHE A 65 16.85 25.67 -8.72
CA PHE A 65 16.30 26.88 -8.09
C PHE A 65 17.35 27.74 -7.35
N SER A 66 18.60 27.32 -7.27
CA SER A 66 19.67 27.95 -6.47
C SER A 66 19.79 29.47 -6.63
N ASN A 67 19.60 29.99 -7.85
CA ASN A 67 19.70 31.43 -8.16
C ASN A 67 18.47 32.25 -7.75
N ALA A 68 17.36 31.60 -7.42
CA ALA A 68 16.09 32.23 -7.06
C ALA A 68 15.75 32.11 -5.57
N LEU A 69 16.56 31.40 -4.78
CA LEU A 69 16.31 31.15 -3.36
C LEU A 69 16.86 32.26 -2.45
N PRO A 70 16.16 32.59 -1.36
CA PRO A 70 16.67 33.51 -0.36
C PRO A 70 17.85 32.88 0.42
N PRO A 71 18.81 33.69 0.91
CA PRO A 71 19.88 33.18 1.77
C PRO A 71 19.29 32.59 3.07
N GLY A 72 19.87 31.50 3.57
CA GLY A 72 19.46 30.88 4.84
C GLY A 72 19.66 29.37 4.88
N VAL A 73 19.23 28.76 5.99
CA VAL A 73 19.21 27.30 6.16
C VAL A 73 17.96 26.74 5.48
N ASP A 74 18.16 25.82 4.55
CA ASP A 74 17.08 25.20 3.78
C ASP A 74 16.40 24.08 4.56
N THR A 75 15.08 24.19 4.70
CA THR A 75 14.20 23.13 5.17
C THR A 75 13.27 22.74 4.05
N VAL A 76 13.63 21.70 3.31
CA VAL A 76 12.93 21.35 2.06
C VAL A 76 11.75 20.42 2.34
N TRP A 77 10.58 20.77 1.82
CA TRP A 77 9.39 19.90 1.84
C TRP A 77 8.54 20.13 0.58
N PHE A 78 7.64 19.19 0.32
CA PHE A 78 6.81 19.20 -0.88
C PHE A 78 5.34 19.33 -0.49
N GLU A 79 4.59 20.05 -1.29
CA GLU A 79 3.17 20.28 -1.13
C GLU A 79 2.42 19.89 -2.41
N TYR A 80 1.21 19.35 -2.24
CA TYR A 80 0.26 19.12 -3.32
C TYR A 80 -1.10 19.66 -2.93
N LYS A 81 -1.61 20.66 -3.66
CA LYS A 81 -2.94 21.27 -3.44
C LYS A 81 -3.21 21.64 -1.97
N GLY A 82 -2.24 22.25 -1.27
CA GLY A 82 -2.36 22.62 0.15
C GLY A 82 -1.91 21.53 1.13
N LEU A 83 -1.69 20.29 0.69
CA LEU A 83 -1.34 19.16 1.55
C LEU A 83 0.19 18.95 1.60
N PRO A 84 0.83 19.04 2.78
CA PRO A 84 2.23 18.67 2.94
C PRO A 84 2.44 17.16 2.71
N LEU A 85 3.35 16.80 1.81
CA LEU A 85 3.56 15.40 1.41
C LEU A 85 4.47 14.64 2.38
N LYS A 86 4.02 13.45 2.78
CA LYS A 86 4.80 12.53 3.62
C LYS A 86 5.98 11.95 2.84
N TRP A 87 7.18 12.44 3.13
CA TRP A 87 8.40 12.11 2.40
C TRP A 87 8.83 10.63 2.46
N TYR A 88 8.43 9.90 3.51
CA TYR A 88 8.72 8.48 3.68
C TYR A 88 7.78 7.57 2.87
N VAL A 89 6.77 8.13 2.19
CA VAL A 89 5.88 7.40 1.30
C VAL A 89 6.44 7.49 -0.14
N PRO A 90 6.50 6.37 -0.88
CA PRO A 90 6.99 6.39 -2.26
C PRO A 90 6.19 7.33 -3.18
N ILE A 91 6.87 7.94 -4.16
CA ILE A 91 6.30 8.91 -5.11
C ILE A 91 5.06 8.34 -5.80
N GLY A 92 5.15 7.09 -6.29
CA GLY A 92 4.04 6.43 -6.98
C GLY A 92 2.83 6.22 -6.09
N VAL A 93 3.03 5.92 -4.81
CA VAL A 93 1.95 5.72 -3.83
C VAL A 93 1.27 7.05 -3.49
N LEU A 94 2.06 8.11 -3.29
CA LEU A 94 1.52 9.46 -3.09
C LEU A 94 0.67 9.91 -4.29
N PHE A 95 1.19 9.70 -5.51
CA PHE A 95 0.46 10.00 -6.73
C PHE A 95 -0.85 9.19 -6.83
N ASP A 96 -0.77 7.87 -6.63
CA ASP A 96 -1.91 6.96 -6.73
C ASP A 96 -3.02 7.23 -5.71
N LEU A 97 -2.65 7.75 -4.53
CA LEU A 97 -3.55 8.07 -3.42
C LEU A 97 -4.20 9.46 -3.55
N LEU A 98 -3.42 10.45 -3.97
CA LEU A 98 -3.84 11.85 -3.98
C LEU A 98 -4.50 12.25 -5.31
N CYS A 99 -4.08 11.64 -6.41
CA CYS A 99 -4.63 11.88 -7.75
C CYS A 99 -5.64 10.78 -8.09
N ALA A 100 -6.92 11.03 -7.83
CA ALA A 100 -8.00 10.12 -8.18
C ALA A 100 -8.05 9.92 -9.71
N ASP A 101 -8.10 11.02 -10.44
CA ASP A 101 -7.71 11.11 -11.86
C ASP A 101 -6.20 11.41 -11.98
N PRO A 102 -5.41 10.58 -12.68
CA PRO A 102 -3.98 10.81 -12.85
C PRO A 102 -3.67 12.02 -13.76
N GLU A 103 -3.59 13.21 -13.15
CA GLU A 103 -3.07 14.43 -13.78
C GLU A 103 -1.60 14.24 -14.23
N ARG A 104 -1.30 14.57 -15.49
CA ARG A 104 0.05 14.49 -16.06
C ARG A 104 0.39 15.78 -16.80
N PRO A 105 1.42 16.53 -16.38
CA PRO A 105 2.33 16.29 -15.25
C PRO A 105 1.69 16.44 -13.86
N TRP A 106 2.22 15.73 -12.86
CA TRP A 106 1.85 15.90 -11.46
C TRP A 106 2.46 17.19 -10.91
N ASN A 107 1.61 18.18 -10.63
CA ASN A 107 2.01 19.51 -10.20
C ASN A 107 2.30 19.53 -8.70
N LEU A 108 3.57 19.72 -8.33
CA LEU A 108 4.04 19.81 -6.96
C LEU A 108 4.59 21.20 -6.68
N ILE A 109 4.47 21.65 -5.44
CA ILE A 109 5.13 22.86 -4.97
C ILE A 109 6.24 22.45 -4.01
N VAL A 110 7.45 22.99 -4.22
CA VAL A 110 8.57 22.83 -3.31
C VAL A 110 8.74 24.08 -2.46
N HIS A 111 8.91 23.86 -1.17
CA HIS A 111 9.20 24.89 -0.18
C HIS A 111 10.60 24.66 0.36
N PHE A 112 11.34 25.74 0.58
CA PHE A 112 12.68 25.73 1.19
C PHE A 112 12.67 26.32 2.61
N ARG A 113 11.52 26.84 3.06
CA ARG A 113 11.32 27.43 4.39
C ARG A 113 10.02 26.89 5.02
N GLY A 114 9.84 27.19 6.31
CA GLY A 114 8.56 26.92 7.00
C GLY A 114 8.18 25.45 7.10
N TYR A 115 9.11 24.58 7.50
CA TYR A 115 8.85 23.15 7.62
C TYR A 115 7.66 22.85 8.56
N PRO A 116 6.63 22.10 8.11
CA PRO A 116 5.46 21.81 8.94
C PRO A 116 5.77 20.66 9.92
N SER A 117 6.48 20.97 11.01
CA SER A 117 6.88 20.00 12.05
C SER A 117 5.73 19.33 12.78
N GLU A 118 4.54 19.94 12.78
CA GLU A 118 3.34 19.38 13.39
C GLU A 118 2.75 18.21 12.58
N VAL A 119 3.00 18.18 11.27
CA VAL A 119 2.40 17.19 10.34
C VAL A 119 3.47 16.22 9.80
N LEU A 120 4.69 16.71 9.55
CA LEU A 120 5.76 15.94 8.93
C LEU A 120 6.89 15.65 9.93
N SER A 121 7.37 14.41 9.90
CA SER A 121 8.59 14.01 10.61
C SER A 121 9.81 14.67 9.99
N PRO A 122 10.85 15.08 10.75
CA PRO A 122 12.05 15.72 10.18
C PRO A 122 12.71 14.87 9.07
N CYS A 123 13.21 15.53 8.03
CA CYS A 123 13.98 14.91 6.96
C CYS A 123 15.33 15.62 6.83
N GLU A 124 16.41 14.94 7.24
CA GLU A 124 17.78 15.46 7.23
C GLU A 124 18.52 15.07 5.93
N GLY A 125 17.77 14.91 4.82
CA GLY A 125 18.30 14.56 3.51
C GLY A 125 18.30 13.06 3.21
N GLU A 126 19.27 12.61 2.42
CA GLU A 126 19.32 11.24 1.87
C GLU A 126 19.40 10.17 2.97
N ASP A 127 20.19 10.42 4.01
CA ASP A 127 20.40 9.45 5.09
C ASP A 127 19.10 9.12 5.85
N SER A 128 18.20 10.10 6.04
CA SER A 128 16.88 9.86 6.63
C SER A 128 16.02 8.94 5.78
N VAL A 129 16.07 9.10 4.45
CA VAL A 129 15.33 8.24 3.52
C VAL A 129 15.91 6.83 3.51
N LYS A 130 17.23 6.71 3.44
CA LYS A 130 17.94 5.43 3.53
C LYS A 130 17.61 4.70 4.83
N TRP A 131 17.60 5.41 5.95
CA TRP A 131 17.24 4.85 7.25
C TRP A 131 15.78 4.36 7.27
N SER A 132 14.84 5.16 6.75
CA SER A 132 13.42 4.80 6.64
C SER A 132 13.20 3.55 5.76
N TYR A 133 13.89 3.48 4.62
CA TYR A 133 13.90 2.31 3.74
C TYR A 133 14.43 1.07 4.46
N MET A 134 15.59 1.18 5.13
CA MET A 134 16.19 0.05 5.85
C MET A 134 15.33 -0.41 7.02
N ASN A 135 14.66 0.51 7.71
CA ASN A 135 13.71 0.17 8.76
C ASN A 135 12.52 -0.60 8.19
N SER A 136 11.93 -0.11 7.09
CA SER A 136 10.83 -0.80 6.40
C SER A 136 11.24 -2.20 5.92
N LEU A 137 12.44 -2.35 5.36
CA LEU A 137 12.96 -3.65 4.93
C LEU A 137 13.13 -4.63 6.09
N LYS A 138 13.60 -4.16 7.26
CA LYS A 138 13.72 -4.98 8.48
C LYS A 138 12.35 -5.44 8.99
N GLU A 139 11.38 -4.54 9.01
CA GLU A 139 10.00 -4.86 9.41
C GLU A 139 9.37 -5.89 8.46
N ALA A 140 9.48 -5.68 7.15
CA ALA A 140 8.98 -6.61 6.14
C ALA A 140 9.64 -7.99 6.28
N THR A 141 10.95 -8.03 6.48
CA THR A 141 11.70 -9.28 6.72
C THR A 141 11.22 -10.00 7.97
N PHE A 142 10.96 -9.27 9.04
CA PHE A 142 10.41 -9.82 10.28
C PHE A 142 9.01 -10.40 10.07
N ILE A 143 8.15 -9.71 9.30
CA ILE A 143 6.82 -10.20 8.96
C ILE A 143 6.90 -11.52 8.17
N ILE A 144 7.78 -11.57 7.15
CA ILE A 144 7.89 -12.71 6.23
C ILE A 144 8.51 -13.94 6.92
N THR A 145 9.62 -13.76 7.65
CA THR A 145 10.42 -14.88 8.16
C THR A 145 10.28 -15.12 9.67
N GLY A 146 9.64 -14.19 10.38
CA GLY A 146 9.53 -14.18 11.85
C GLY A 146 10.77 -13.65 12.57
N ASN A 147 11.81 -13.19 11.86
CA ASN A 147 12.97 -12.51 12.43
C ASN A 147 13.59 -11.52 11.43
N SER A 148 14.48 -10.65 11.87
CA SER A 148 15.18 -9.68 11.01
C SER A 148 16.67 -10.03 10.77
N LYS A 149 17.09 -11.27 11.08
CA LYS A 149 18.51 -11.66 11.06
C LYS A 149 19.11 -11.60 9.67
N SER A 150 18.35 -11.87 8.60
CA SER A 150 18.89 -11.82 7.23
C SER A 150 19.35 -10.41 6.83
N VAL A 151 18.57 -9.38 7.17
CA VAL A 151 18.96 -7.98 6.95
C VAL A 151 20.07 -7.56 7.91
N MET A 152 19.98 -7.95 9.19
CA MET A 152 20.96 -7.57 10.20
C MET A 152 22.34 -8.21 9.99
N ASN A 153 22.40 -9.43 9.45
CA ASN A 153 23.65 -10.15 9.19
C ASN A 153 24.26 -9.79 7.82
N MET A 154 23.57 -8.99 7.01
CA MET A 154 24.09 -8.47 5.76
C MET A 154 25.23 -7.48 6.05
N SER A 155 26.28 -7.50 5.21
CA SER A 155 27.39 -6.56 5.36
C SER A 155 26.92 -5.12 5.15
N GLN A 156 27.59 -4.15 5.78
CA GLN A 156 27.27 -2.74 5.58
C GLN A 156 27.42 -2.33 4.10
N ALA A 157 28.41 -2.90 3.39
CA ALA A 157 28.60 -2.66 1.96
C ALA A 157 27.41 -3.17 1.13
N ASP A 158 26.88 -4.35 1.43
CA ASP A 158 25.70 -4.89 0.74
C ASP A 158 24.44 -4.06 1.04
N GLN A 159 24.26 -3.58 2.27
CA GLN A 159 23.14 -2.70 2.63
C GLN A 159 23.21 -1.37 1.85
N VAL A 160 24.39 -0.77 1.76
CA VAL A 160 24.60 0.45 0.97
C VAL A 160 24.37 0.18 -0.52
N ALA A 161 24.90 -0.91 -1.07
CA ALA A 161 24.69 -1.29 -2.47
C ALA A 161 23.21 -1.51 -2.79
N LEU A 162 22.47 -2.19 -1.90
CA LEU A 162 21.03 -2.40 -2.05
C LEU A 162 20.28 -1.07 -2.16
N TRP A 163 20.60 -0.12 -1.29
CA TRP A 163 20.02 1.22 -1.32
C TRP A 163 20.37 1.97 -2.61
N GLU A 164 21.64 1.99 -2.99
CA GLU A 164 22.08 2.67 -4.22
C GLU A 164 21.39 2.13 -5.48
N PHE A 165 21.16 0.82 -5.56
CA PHE A 165 20.45 0.23 -6.69
C PHE A 165 18.99 0.66 -6.75
N VAL A 166 18.32 0.83 -5.59
CA VAL A 166 16.96 1.39 -5.52
C VAL A 166 16.96 2.85 -6.00
N MET A 167 17.90 3.67 -5.53
CA MET A 167 18.01 5.07 -5.97
C MET A 167 18.25 5.20 -7.47
N LYS A 168 19.13 4.35 -8.03
CA LYS A 168 19.50 4.35 -9.45
C LYS A 168 18.46 3.63 -10.33
N GLY A 169 17.46 2.96 -9.76
CA GLY A 169 16.50 2.15 -10.49
C GLY A 169 17.11 0.92 -11.18
N ASN A 170 18.22 0.37 -10.68
CA ASN A 170 18.89 -0.78 -11.26
C ASN A 170 18.33 -2.10 -10.70
N LEU A 171 17.41 -2.71 -11.45
CA LEU A 171 16.77 -3.97 -11.08
C LEU A 171 17.75 -5.14 -10.97
N ASP A 172 18.69 -5.29 -11.92
CA ASP A 172 19.56 -6.47 -11.98
C ASP A 172 20.56 -6.49 -10.83
N GLY A 173 21.15 -5.33 -10.52
CA GLY A 173 22.01 -5.13 -9.36
C GLY A 173 21.26 -5.40 -8.05
N TYR A 174 20.05 -4.87 -7.93
CA TYR A 174 19.19 -5.10 -6.77
C TYR A 174 18.85 -6.60 -6.62
N LYS A 175 18.41 -7.27 -7.69
CA LYS A 175 18.08 -8.71 -7.67
C LYS A 175 19.25 -9.51 -7.13
N ASN A 176 20.46 -9.27 -7.64
CA ASN A 176 21.67 -9.99 -7.22
C ASN A 176 21.94 -9.85 -5.71
N VAL A 177 21.91 -8.63 -5.17
CA VAL A 177 22.13 -8.38 -3.74
C VAL A 177 20.97 -8.91 -2.89
N SER A 178 19.73 -8.77 -3.37
CA SER A 178 18.53 -9.20 -2.66
C SER A 178 18.48 -10.73 -2.43
N THR A 179 19.16 -11.54 -3.26
CA THR A 179 19.31 -12.98 -3.02
C THR A 179 19.92 -13.31 -1.65
N ARG A 180 20.75 -12.41 -1.10
CA ARG A 180 21.36 -12.55 0.23
C ARG A 180 20.36 -12.43 1.37
N LEU A 181 19.23 -11.75 1.14
CA LEU A 181 18.14 -11.63 2.11
C LEU A 181 17.41 -12.97 2.33
N LYS A 182 17.54 -13.91 1.38
CA LYS A 182 16.87 -15.23 1.40
C LYS A 182 15.36 -15.14 1.65
N LEU A 183 14.76 -14.04 1.21
CA LEU A 183 13.31 -13.84 1.24
C LEU A 183 12.74 -14.60 0.04
N GLY A 184 12.12 -15.75 0.31
CA GLY A 184 11.48 -16.57 -0.73
C GLY A 184 10.33 -15.82 -1.42
N THR A 185 9.97 -16.26 -2.62
CA THR A 185 8.67 -15.97 -3.21
C THR A 185 7.57 -16.45 -2.27
N PHE A 186 6.48 -15.71 -2.20
CA PHE A 186 5.31 -16.20 -1.49
C PHE A 186 4.73 -17.34 -2.33
N GLU A 187 5.07 -18.59 -2.00
CA GLU A 187 4.57 -19.78 -2.68
C GLU A 187 3.28 -20.26 -2.02
N GLU A 188 2.39 -20.86 -2.81
CA GLU A 188 1.12 -21.45 -2.33
C GLU A 188 1.32 -22.84 -1.65
N ASP A 189 2.58 -23.24 -1.48
CA ASP A 189 2.97 -24.61 -1.13
C ASP A 189 3.37 -24.81 0.34
N GLY A 190 2.35 -25.17 1.12
CA GLY A 190 2.46 -26.25 2.09
C GLY A 190 2.29 -27.66 1.48
N LEU A 191 2.38 -27.84 0.16
CA LEU A 191 2.10 -29.14 -0.49
C LEU A 191 2.95 -29.47 -1.73
N VAL A 192 4.21 -29.03 -1.85
CA VAL A 192 5.18 -29.72 -2.71
C VAL A 192 6.55 -29.73 -2.04
N ARG A 193 6.72 -30.63 -1.07
CA ARG A 193 8.03 -31.18 -0.73
C ARG A 193 8.10 -32.64 -1.17
N THR A 194 7.85 -32.90 -2.45
CA THR A 194 8.22 -34.19 -3.04
C THR A 194 9.70 -34.18 -3.36
N ALA A 195 10.44 -34.91 -2.51
CA ALA A 195 11.67 -35.63 -2.83
C ALA A 195 12.78 -34.85 -3.56
N SER A 196 13.55 -34.03 -2.82
CA SER A 196 14.97 -33.76 -3.17
C SER A 196 15.86 -33.37 -1.98
N THR A 197 15.41 -33.51 -0.73
CA THR A 197 16.26 -33.20 0.45
C THR A 197 16.43 -34.35 1.44
N GLU A 198 16.09 -35.59 1.07
CA GLU A 198 16.27 -36.75 1.94
C GLU A 198 17.64 -37.45 1.84
N CYS A 199 18.59 -36.96 1.04
CA CYS A 199 19.88 -37.65 0.89
C CYS A 199 21.09 -37.00 1.61
N GLN A 200 20.90 -36.05 2.53
CA GLN A 200 22.02 -35.49 3.32
C GLN A 200 21.75 -35.34 4.83
N ARG A 201 20.77 -36.05 5.39
CA ARG A 201 20.65 -36.21 6.85
C ARG A 201 21.40 -37.44 7.34
N GLN A 202 22.72 -37.37 7.27
CA GLN A 202 23.61 -38.20 8.08
C GLN A 202 24.92 -37.44 8.28
N GLN A 203 24.96 -36.58 9.29
CA GLN A 203 26.01 -36.49 10.32
C GLN A 203 25.92 -35.19 11.14
N SER A 204 25.84 -35.37 12.47
CA SER A 204 26.08 -34.40 13.58
C SER A 204 25.08 -33.24 13.74
N SER A 205 24.75 -32.72 14.92
CA SER A 205 24.70 -33.13 16.35
C SER A 205 24.03 -31.94 17.07
N ASP A 206 23.04 -32.19 17.92
CA ASP A 206 22.42 -31.30 18.94
C ASP A 206 22.18 -29.80 18.64
N GLU A 207 20.96 -29.47 18.22
CA GLU A 207 20.26 -28.18 18.47
C GLU A 207 18.76 -28.49 18.65
N PRO A 208 18.02 -27.78 19.52
CA PRO A 208 16.65 -28.14 19.88
C PRO A 208 15.70 -28.01 18.68
N GLU A 209 14.87 -29.03 18.48
CA GLU A 209 13.88 -29.12 17.42
C GLU A 209 12.99 -27.86 17.38
N SER A 210 13.00 -27.16 16.25
CA SER A 210 12.10 -26.04 15.99
C SER A 210 10.69 -26.57 15.69
N PRO A 211 9.62 -25.97 16.25
CA PRO A 211 8.28 -26.51 16.13
C PRO A 211 7.73 -26.33 14.70
N GLY A 212 7.18 -27.41 14.14
CA GLY A 212 6.04 -27.40 13.22
C GLY A 212 6.26 -26.86 11.81
N SER A 213 6.16 -27.77 10.84
CA SER A 213 6.09 -27.54 9.39
C SER A 213 4.77 -26.89 8.93
N GLY A 214 4.46 -25.68 9.39
CA GLY A 214 3.20 -25.01 9.03
C GLY A 214 3.15 -23.53 9.38
N LYS A 215 4.25 -22.78 9.22
CA LYS A 215 4.19 -21.32 9.42
C LYS A 215 3.32 -20.69 8.30
N PRO A 216 2.26 -19.93 8.64
CA PRO A 216 1.44 -19.26 7.63
C PRO A 216 2.29 -18.25 6.87
N CYS A 217 2.13 -18.20 5.55
CA CYS A 217 2.78 -17.20 4.72
C CYS A 217 2.20 -15.82 5.07
N ARG A 218 3.07 -14.87 5.42
CA ARG A 218 2.68 -13.51 5.85
C ARG A 218 3.19 -12.49 4.85
N VAL A 219 2.26 -11.74 4.27
CA VAL A 219 2.57 -10.67 3.31
C VAL A 219 2.54 -9.33 4.04
N PRO A 220 3.62 -8.53 4.02
CA PRO A 220 3.61 -7.16 4.54
C PRO A 220 2.74 -6.26 3.64
N VAL A 221 1.68 -5.66 4.20
CA VAL A 221 0.76 -4.80 3.45
C VAL A 221 0.62 -3.44 4.14
N ARG A 222 0.73 -2.38 3.34
CA ARG A 222 0.42 -0.99 3.72
C ARG A 222 -0.79 -0.52 2.92
N LEU A 223 -1.90 -0.28 3.62
CA LEU A 223 -3.16 0.18 3.04
C LEU A 223 -3.32 1.68 3.28
N TYR A 224 -3.68 2.39 2.22
CA TYR A 224 -4.02 3.81 2.25
C TYR A 224 -5.46 3.94 1.79
N VAL A 225 -6.37 4.21 2.73
CA VAL A 225 -7.81 4.27 2.47
C VAL A 225 -8.24 5.73 2.41
N ARG A 226 -8.82 6.13 1.28
CA ARG A 226 -9.37 7.47 1.07
C ARG A 226 -10.89 7.38 0.92
N GLY A 227 -11.60 8.13 1.75
CA GLY A 227 -13.04 8.33 1.61
C GLY A 227 -13.34 9.29 0.45
N VAL A 228 -14.26 8.90 -0.43
CA VAL A 228 -14.76 9.69 -1.55
C VAL A 228 -16.27 9.73 -1.48
N GLN A 229 -16.91 10.84 -1.87
CA GLN A 229 -18.37 10.93 -1.84
C GLN A 229 -19.03 9.77 -2.59
N GLU A 230 -19.96 9.10 -1.91
CA GLU A 230 -20.61 7.89 -2.41
C GLU A 230 -21.43 8.16 -3.67
N ASP A 231 -22.05 9.35 -3.78
CA ASP A 231 -22.92 9.73 -4.90
C ASP A 231 -22.14 10.20 -6.16
N LEU A 232 -20.80 10.19 -6.14
CA LEU A 232 -20.00 10.48 -7.33
C LEU A 232 -20.10 9.34 -8.35
N GLU A 233 -20.63 9.67 -9.54
CA GLU A 233 -20.67 8.79 -10.71
C GLU A 233 -19.25 8.53 -11.24
N ASP A 234 -18.45 9.60 -11.34
CA ASP A 234 -17.04 9.56 -11.75
C ASP A 234 -16.10 9.87 -10.57
N ILE A 235 -15.08 9.03 -10.37
CA ILE A 235 -14.06 9.20 -9.32
C ILE A 235 -13.16 10.42 -9.61
N GLU A 236 -13.14 10.88 -10.85
CA GLU A 236 -12.36 12.02 -11.33
C GLU A 236 -12.80 13.35 -10.69
N ASP A 237 -14.08 13.45 -10.32
CA ASP A 237 -14.66 14.60 -9.63
C ASP A 237 -14.39 14.62 -8.11
N ALA A 238 -13.65 13.64 -7.59
CA ALA A 238 -13.34 13.56 -6.17
C ALA A 238 -12.52 14.78 -5.70
N MET A 239 -13.05 15.48 -4.70
CA MET A 239 -12.35 16.64 -4.11
C MET A 239 -10.94 16.28 -3.63
N PRO A 240 -9.94 17.16 -3.84
CA PRO A 240 -8.59 16.96 -3.32
C PRO A 240 -8.57 16.71 -1.82
N VAL A 241 -7.58 15.94 -1.35
CA VAL A 241 -7.39 15.71 0.09
C VAL A 241 -6.81 16.99 0.71
N SER A 242 -7.54 17.61 1.63
CA SER A 242 -7.05 18.77 2.39
C SER A 242 -6.09 18.37 3.52
N ASP A 243 -6.36 17.25 4.18
CA ASP A 243 -5.68 16.83 5.41
C ASP A 243 -5.44 15.32 5.43
N TRP A 244 -4.32 14.91 6.04
CA TRP A 244 -3.98 13.50 6.22
C TRP A 244 -4.93 12.75 7.17
N GLU A 245 -5.76 13.44 7.94
CA GLU A 245 -6.80 12.84 8.77
C GLU A 245 -7.90 12.17 7.94
N ASN A 246 -8.14 12.66 6.72
CA ASN A 246 -9.11 12.09 5.79
C ASN A 246 -8.61 10.81 5.10
N VAL A 247 -7.36 10.40 5.37
CA VAL A 247 -6.74 9.19 4.83
C VAL A 247 -6.41 8.25 5.99
N SER A 248 -7.08 7.09 6.03
CA SER A 248 -6.74 6.05 6.98
C SER A 248 -5.52 5.26 6.50
N TYR A 249 -4.46 5.25 7.30
CA TYR A 249 -3.25 4.45 7.06
C TYR A 249 -3.26 3.20 7.94
N ILE A 250 -3.17 2.03 7.30
CA ILE A 250 -3.18 0.74 8.00
C ILE A 250 -1.94 -0.05 7.58
N ASN A 251 -1.07 -0.33 8.54
CA ASN A 251 0.10 -1.20 8.36
C ASN A 251 -0.16 -2.53 9.08
N ARG A 252 -0.58 -3.56 8.34
CA ARG A 252 -0.91 -4.87 8.90
C ARG A 252 -0.47 -6.00 7.96
N PRO A 253 0.14 -7.07 8.50
CA PRO A 253 0.44 -8.24 7.69
C PRO A 253 -0.84 -8.97 7.30
N PHE A 254 -0.90 -9.46 6.07
CA PHE A 254 -1.93 -10.38 5.63
C PHE A 254 -1.45 -11.81 5.83
N GLU A 255 -2.14 -12.58 6.67
CA GLU A 255 -1.85 -14.00 6.89
C GLU A 255 -2.61 -14.85 5.88
N ILE A 256 -1.87 -15.58 5.06
CA ILE A 256 -2.43 -16.55 4.12
C ILE A 256 -2.64 -17.85 4.89
N ARG A 257 -3.92 -18.14 5.17
CA ARG A 257 -4.35 -19.45 5.68
C ARG A 257 -5.05 -20.19 4.54
N LYS A 258 -4.69 -21.46 4.31
CA LYS A 258 -5.43 -22.31 3.39
C LYS A 258 -6.85 -22.47 3.95
N VAL A 259 -7.84 -21.91 3.26
CA VAL A 259 -9.25 -22.13 3.57
C VAL A 259 -9.68 -23.39 2.84
N GLU A 260 -10.20 -24.38 3.56
CA GLU A 260 -10.72 -25.62 2.95
C GLU A 260 -11.73 -25.27 1.83
N GLY A 261 -11.44 -25.71 0.61
CA GLY A 261 -12.30 -25.53 -0.56
C GLY A 261 -12.02 -24.33 -1.48
N ARG A 262 -11.05 -23.45 -1.18
CA ARG A 262 -10.58 -22.42 -2.13
C ARG A 262 -9.17 -22.73 -2.62
N SER A 263 -8.98 -22.73 -3.95
CA SER A 263 -7.67 -22.97 -4.58
C SER A 263 -6.71 -21.79 -4.45
N TYR A 264 -7.22 -20.55 -4.35
CA TYR A 264 -6.42 -19.33 -4.17
C TYR A 264 -7.21 -18.24 -3.41
N ILE A 265 -6.50 -17.25 -2.87
CA ILE A 265 -7.09 -16.08 -2.21
C ILE A 265 -7.21 -14.92 -3.20
N THR A 266 -8.43 -14.40 -3.40
CA THR A 266 -8.69 -13.21 -4.21
C THR A 266 -8.33 -11.92 -3.48
N LEU A 267 -8.06 -10.85 -4.24
CA LEU A 267 -7.83 -9.52 -3.69
C LEU A 267 -9.04 -9.04 -2.86
N GLU A 268 -10.26 -9.31 -3.30
CA GLU A 268 -11.48 -8.98 -2.56
C GLU A 268 -11.48 -9.58 -1.15
N HIS A 269 -11.15 -10.87 -1.03
CA HIS A 269 -11.14 -11.55 0.26
C HIS A 269 -10.04 -11.01 1.17
N ALA A 270 -8.88 -10.68 0.60
CA ALA A 270 -7.79 -10.06 1.34
C ALA A 270 -8.20 -8.68 1.88
N LEU A 271 -8.85 -7.84 1.06
CA LEU A 271 -9.33 -6.53 1.47
C LEU A 271 -10.44 -6.61 2.53
N GLN A 272 -11.40 -7.54 2.39
CA GLN A 272 -12.43 -7.77 3.39
C GLN A 272 -11.85 -8.14 4.77
N THR A 273 -10.75 -8.90 4.78
CA THR A 273 -10.07 -9.31 6.01
C THR A 273 -9.24 -8.19 6.62
N LEU A 274 -8.57 -7.39 5.78
CA LEU A 274 -7.72 -6.28 6.24
C LEU A 274 -8.53 -5.04 6.66
N LEU A 275 -9.70 -4.83 6.04
CA LEU A 275 -10.57 -3.67 6.24
C LEU A 275 -11.98 -4.08 6.72
N PRO A 276 -12.11 -4.83 7.83
CA PRO A 276 -13.41 -5.34 8.25
C PRO A 276 -14.44 -4.23 8.50
N GLU A 277 -14.00 -3.05 8.95
CA GLU A 277 -14.83 -1.89 9.25
C GLU A 277 -15.57 -1.35 8.02
N PHE A 278 -15.01 -1.48 6.82
CA PHE A 278 -15.61 -0.99 5.58
C PHE A 278 -16.47 -2.06 4.87
N PHE A 279 -16.35 -3.33 5.26
CA PHE A 279 -17.03 -4.46 4.62
C PHE A 279 -18.06 -5.18 5.51
N ARG A 280 -18.12 -4.89 6.82
CA ARG A 280 -19.07 -5.52 7.74
C ARG A 280 -20.52 -5.09 7.45
N SER A 281 -21.35 -6.09 7.15
CA SER A 281 -22.75 -6.13 7.59
C SER A 281 -22.76 -6.57 9.04
N GLU A 282 -23.48 -5.88 9.93
CA GLU A 282 -23.69 -6.42 11.29
C GLU A 282 -24.24 -7.85 11.23
N PRO A 283 -23.79 -8.77 12.10
CA PRO A 283 -24.35 -10.11 12.15
C PRO A 283 -25.80 -10.02 12.63
N GLN A 284 -26.72 -10.52 11.81
CA GLN A 284 -28.08 -10.83 12.23
C GLN A 284 -27.99 -11.79 13.42
N HIS A 285 -28.41 -11.33 14.59
CA HIS A 285 -28.53 -12.16 15.78
C HIS A 285 -29.56 -13.27 15.54
N ALA A 286 -29.08 -14.49 15.28
CA ALA A 286 -29.86 -15.70 15.39
C ALA A 286 -29.93 -16.13 16.87
N GLU A 287 -31.14 -15.97 17.42
CA GLU A 287 -31.81 -16.72 18.48
C GLU A 287 -31.01 -17.39 19.62
N LYS A 288 -31.41 -17.05 20.85
CA LYS A 288 -31.67 -18.10 21.86
C LYS A 288 -32.89 -17.78 22.74
N LEU A 289 -33.78 -18.77 22.72
CA LEU A 289 -35.05 -18.97 23.39
C LEU A 289 -34.97 -18.82 24.94
N GLY A 290 -36.03 -18.28 25.55
CA GLY A 290 -36.29 -18.33 26.99
C GLY A 290 -37.70 -17.81 27.35
N SER A 291 -38.60 -18.71 27.72
CA SER A 291 -40.03 -18.54 28.00
C SER A 291 -40.38 -17.70 29.24
N ALA A 292 -41.55 -17.04 29.26
CA ALA A 292 -42.69 -17.40 30.14
C ALA A 292 -43.81 -16.33 30.21
N ALA A 293 -45.02 -16.74 29.80
CA ALA A 293 -46.36 -16.57 30.39
C ALA A 293 -46.92 -15.21 30.89
N GLY A 294 -48.20 -14.98 30.50
CA GLY A 294 -49.21 -14.16 31.18
C GLY A 294 -49.75 -12.98 30.37
N ASP A 295 -51.04 -12.67 30.20
CA ASP A 295 -52.35 -13.32 30.04
C ASP A 295 -53.37 -12.17 29.87
N SER A 296 -54.49 -12.45 29.18
CA SER A 296 -55.80 -11.76 29.17
C SER A 296 -56.07 -10.38 28.50
N ASP A 297 -57.02 -10.45 27.54
CA ASP A 297 -58.25 -9.62 27.29
C ASP A 297 -58.14 -8.11 27.01
N THR A 298 -58.87 -7.45 26.09
CA THR A 298 -60.28 -7.63 25.66
C THR A 298 -60.59 -6.76 24.40
N THR A 299 -61.30 -7.33 23.42
CA THR A 299 -62.43 -6.80 22.59
C THR A 299 -62.44 -5.38 21.96
N SER A 300 -62.51 -5.27 20.62
CA SER A 300 -63.72 -4.92 19.83
C SER A 300 -63.40 -4.59 18.35
N SER A 301 -64.45 -4.56 17.54
CA SER A 301 -64.59 -4.98 16.13
C SER A 301 -64.72 -3.86 15.08
N GLN A 302 -64.77 -4.28 13.79
CA GLN A 302 -65.22 -3.61 12.53
C GLN A 302 -64.15 -2.83 11.72
N GLU A 303 -64.06 -2.86 10.39
CA GLU A 303 -64.59 -3.68 9.28
C GLU A 303 -63.83 -3.27 7.98
N ALA A 304 -63.67 -4.23 7.04
CA ALA A 304 -63.46 -4.11 5.58
C ALA A 304 -62.05 -3.83 4.94
N GLU A 305 -61.56 -4.88 4.26
CA GLU A 305 -60.45 -5.11 3.29
C GLU A 305 -60.49 -4.26 1.98
N PRO A 306 -59.49 -4.28 1.04
CA PRO A 306 -58.33 -5.20 0.91
C PRO A 306 -56.93 -4.57 0.64
N ALA A 307 -55.87 -5.37 0.86
CA ALA A 307 -54.46 -5.13 0.48
C ALA A 307 -54.21 -5.49 -1.03
N PRO A 308 -52.97 -5.46 -1.62
CA PRO A 308 -51.64 -5.12 -1.09
C PRO A 308 -50.72 -4.28 -2.04
N ALA A 309 -49.65 -3.65 -1.52
CA ALA A 309 -48.31 -3.61 -2.16
C ALA A 309 -47.34 -2.66 -1.44
N SER A 310 -46.39 -3.26 -0.72
CA SER A 310 -44.98 -2.83 -0.57
C SER A 310 -44.67 -1.36 -0.26
N LEU A 311 -44.69 -1.00 1.02
CA LEU A 311 -43.68 -0.11 1.59
C LEU A 311 -43.12 -0.80 2.83
N ARG A 312 -42.28 -1.82 2.60
CA ARG A 312 -41.30 -2.21 3.63
C ARG A 312 -40.21 -1.16 3.60
N GLU A 313 -40.42 -0.11 4.38
CA GLU A 313 -39.34 0.66 4.98
C GLU A 313 -38.55 -0.32 5.86
N ALA A 314 -37.56 -0.94 5.26
CA ALA A 314 -36.52 -1.67 5.94
C ALA A 314 -35.23 -0.88 5.74
N ASP A 315 -34.76 -0.29 6.82
CA ASP A 315 -33.41 0.24 6.97
C ASP A 315 -32.39 -0.82 6.55
N ILE A 316 -31.96 -0.74 5.29
CA ILE A 316 -30.76 -1.43 4.84
C ILE A 316 -29.61 -0.59 5.36
N ALA A 317 -28.92 -1.05 6.41
CA ALA A 317 -27.60 -0.56 6.77
C ALA A 317 -26.68 -0.75 5.54
N LYS A 318 -26.49 0.34 4.78
CA LYS A 318 -25.86 0.31 3.46
C LYS A 318 -24.34 0.32 3.60
N LYS A 319 -23.72 -0.71 3.01
CA LYS A 319 -22.29 -1.03 2.98
C LYS A 319 -21.51 0.04 2.23
N ALA A 320 -20.42 0.57 2.81
CA ALA A 320 -19.48 1.41 2.08
C ALA A 320 -18.90 0.64 0.89
N LYS A 321 -19.17 1.07 -0.34
CA LYS A 321 -18.74 0.38 -1.55
C LYS A 321 -17.31 0.79 -1.89
N VAL A 322 -16.41 -0.18 -2.03
CA VAL A 322 -15.08 0.09 -2.61
C VAL A 322 -15.26 0.45 -4.07
N LYS A 323 -14.81 1.65 -4.44
CA LYS A 323 -14.94 2.19 -5.79
C LYS A 323 -13.73 1.85 -6.66
N LEU A 324 -12.51 1.93 -6.09
CA LEU A 324 -11.27 1.74 -6.83
C LEU A 324 -10.17 1.17 -5.93
N VAL A 325 -9.38 0.25 -6.46
CA VAL A 325 -8.16 -0.27 -5.82
C VAL A 325 -6.99 -0.09 -6.78
N ARG A 326 -5.95 0.62 -6.33
CA ARG A 326 -4.79 0.97 -7.14
C ARG A 326 -3.50 0.49 -6.50
N VAL A 327 -2.66 -0.15 -7.31
CA VAL A 327 -1.31 -0.61 -6.95
C VAL A 327 -0.39 -0.29 -8.12
N GLN A 328 0.74 0.38 -7.86
CA GLN A 328 1.72 0.78 -8.88
C GLN A 328 1.11 1.56 -10.08
N GLY A 329 0.03 2.31 -9.85
CA GLY A 329 -0.68 3.08 -10.88
C GLY A 329 -1.69 2.29 -11.69
N ILE A 330 -1.90 1.01 -11.37
CA ILE A 330 -2.80 0.11 -12.10
C ILE A 330 -4.06 -0.10 -11.26
N GLU A 331 -5.23 0.00 -11.90
CA GLU A 331 -6.50 -0.43 -11.32
C GLU A 331 -6.58 -1.96 -11.33
N LEU A 332 -6.77 -2.54 -10.15
CA LEU A 332 -6.82 -3.99 -9.98
C LEU A 332 -8.26 -4.50 -9.88
N GLY A 333 -8.55 -5.56 -10.63
CA GLY A 333 -9.76 -6.35 -10.47
C GLY A 333 -9.80 -7.05 -9.11
N MET A 334 -11.00 -7.17 -8.54
CA MET A 334 -11.23 -7.77 -7.21
C MET A 334 -11.01 -9.30 -7.20
N ASP A 335 -11.07 -9.93 -8.36
CA ASP A 335 -10.92 -11.36 -8.61
C ASP A 335 -9.45 -11.81 -8.75
N ILE A 336 -8.52 -10.87 -8.94
CA ILE A 336 -7.10 -11.16 -9.14
C ILE A 336 -6.53 -11.91 -7.92
N PRO A 337 -5.72 -12.97 -8.12
CA PRO A 337 -5.05 -13.67 -7.02
C PRO A 337 -4.14 -12.73 -6.23
N PHE A 338 -4.40 -12.59 -4.92
CA PHE A 338 -3.65 -11.69 -4.04
C PHE A 338 -2.14 -12.01 -4.00
N LEU A 339 -1.80 -13.30 -4.07
CA LEU A 339 -0.42 -13.75 -4.03
C LEU A 339 0.37 -13.30 -5.26
N TRP A 340 -0.28 -13.29 -6.43
CA TRP A 340 0.32 -12.80 -7.66
C TRP A 340 0.61 -11.29 -7.53
N VAL A 341 -0.34 -10.53 -7.00
CA VAL A 341 -0.16 -9.08 -6.73
C VAL A 341 1.00 -8.85 -5.77
N ALA A 342 1.07 -9.60 -4.67
CA ALA A 342 2.12 -9.49 -3.65
C ALA A 342 3.51 -9.84 -4.17
N ASN A 343 3.63 -10.87 -5.03
CA ASN A 343 4.92 -11.28 -5.58
C ASN A 343 5.43 -10.32 -6.67
N ASN A 344 4.54 -9.77 -7.49
CA ASN A 344 4.93 -9.03 -8.70
C ASN A 344 4.87 -7.51 -8.56
N LEU A 345 4.02 -6.97 -7.69
CA LEU A 345 3.80 -5.52 -7.58
C LEU A 345 4.32 -4.90 -6.28
N LYS A 346 4.99 -5.68 -5.42
CA LYS A 346 5.63 -5.16 -4.20
C LYS A 346 6.75 -4.16 -4.48
N ASN A 347 6.96 -3.24 -3.55
CA ASN A 347 8.07 -2.30 -3.60
C ASN A 347 9.41 -2.98 -3.21
N PRO A 348 10.56 -2.34 -3.50
CA PRO A 348 11.88 -2.85 -3.10
C PRO A 348 12.07 -3.05 -1.59
N GLU A 349 11.23 -2.42 -0.77
CA GLU A 349 11.18 -2.62 0.68
C GLU A 349 10.36 -3.84 1.12
N TYR A 350 9.89 -4.67 0.18
CA TYR A 350 9.05 -5.86 0.38
C TYR A 350 7.65 -5.61 0.95
N TYR A 351 7.21 -4.36 1.01
CA TYR A 351 5.82 -4.01 1.26
C TYR A 351 5.00 -3.96 -0.02
N LEU A 352 3.77 -4.45 0.06
CA LEU A 352 2.73 -4.19 -0.92
C LEU A 352 1.94 -2.95 -0.48
N HIS A 353 2.05 -1.86 -1.24
CA HIS A 353 1.28 -0.64 -1.01
C HIS A 353 0.00 -0.69 -1.82
N ILE A 354 -1.14 -0.57 -1.15
CA ILE A 354 -2.46 -0.62 -1.79
C ILE A 354 -3.21 0.66 -1.46
N CYS A 355 -3.58 1.43 -2.49
CA CYS A 355 -4.45 2.59 -2.36
C CYS A 355 -5.89 2.16 -2.61
N VAL A 356 -6.79 2.42 -1.67
CA VAL A 356 -8.20 2.02 -1.72
C VAL A 356 -9.07 3.27 -1.62
N TYR A 357 -9.97 3.43 -2.58
CA TYR A 357 -10.97 4.49 -2.59
C TYR A 357 -12.31 3.91 -2.19
N VAL A 358 -12.90 4.46 -1.15
CA VAL A 358 -14.15 3.97 -0.56
C VAL A 358 -15.21 5.04 -0.66
N GLY A 359 -16.41 4.69 -1.14
CA GLY A 359 -17.57 5.56 -1.10
C GLY A 359 -18.03 5.80 0.34
N THR A 360 -17.99 7.05 0.80
CA THR A 360 -18.57 7.49 2.07
C THR A 360 -19.67 8.51 1.80
N ARG A 361 -20.86 8.29 2.39
CA ARG A 361 -21.90 9.33 2.41
C ARG A 361 -21.50 10.39 3.44
N LYS A 362 -21.58 11.67 3.07
CA LYS A 362 -21.50 12.76 4.07
C LYS A 362 -22.62 12.54 5.09
N GLN A 363 -22.27 12.50 6.37
CA GLN A 363 -23.24 12.69 7.45
C GLN A 363 -23.79 14.12 7.41
#